data_AF-A0ABD7XI08-F1
#
_entry.id   AF-A0ABD7XI08-F1
#
_cell.length_a   1.000
_cell.length_b   1.000
_cell.length_c   1.000
_cell.angle_alpha   90.00
_cell.angle_beta   90.00
_cell.angle_gamma   90.00
#
_symmetry.space_group_name_H-M   'P 1'
#
loop_
_entity.id
_entity.type
_entity.pdbx_description
1 polymer ?
#
loop_
_entity_poly.entity_id
_entity_poly.type
_entity_poly.pdbx_seq_one_letter_code
_entity_poly.pdbx_strand_id
1 'polypeptide(L)'
;MEVPRLNTKIRYWEYYDLQETFDQLFTQSKNGKKFYQLYELIISENNILLAYRTIKANKGSSTPGTDSFTIDNYKEMNQAEFIHLILSQLENYKPKSIKRVMIPKPNGEKRPLGIPCMIDRIIQQMFKQVLEPICEAKFYEHSYGFRPLRSAKHALGRIMYLINISKMHYAVDIDIKGFFDNVNHRLLIKQLWNIGICDKRVLAILSKSLKSPIQGEGISSKGTIQGGIISPLLSNVVLNDLDHWVSKQWHTFETKYPYTKGYNKFRALRDTNLKQGYIVRYADDFKIMTNDYPSALKWFHAVKLYLKDRLKLDISNEKSKIVNLRKRKSEFLGFTICVKQKGKNGFVIRIFLTKRKIKLKKRLNKELKIFKRALQHKMLSYLML
;
A
#
# COMPACT_ATOMS: atom_id res chain seq x y z
N MET A 1 22.04 -15.73 3.08
CA MET A 1 21.25 -14.93 4.04
C MET A 1 21.19 -13.52 3.50
N GLU A 2 20.04 -13.07 2.99
CA GLU A 2 19.86 -11.66 2.59
C GLU A 2 19.73 -10.83 3.87
N VAL A 3 20.77 -10.08 4.21
CA VAL A 3 20.72 -9.05 5.26
C VAL A 3 19.61 -8.06 4.90
N PRO A 4 18.72 -7.66 5.83
CA PRO A 4 17.51 -6.94 5.48
C PRO A 4 17.85 -5.56 4.90
N ARG A 5 17.18 -5.17 3.80
CA ARG A 5 17.21 -3.82 3.18
C ARG A 5 16.78 -2.67 4.14
N LEU A 6 16.45 -2.98 5.38
CA LEU A 6 15.95 -2.07 6.40
C LEU A 6 17.00 -1.05 6.83
N ASN A 7 18.26 -1.49 6.94
CA ASN A 7 19.36 -0.64 7.37
C ASN A 7 19.61 0.51 6.37
N THR A 8 19.31 0.35 5.08
CA THR A 8 19.65 1.36 4.08
C THR A 8 18.75 2.60 4.12
N LYS A 9 17.44 2.46 4.43
CA LYS A 9 16.52 3.61 4.44
C LYS A 9 16.82 4.54 5.62
N ILE A 10 17.00 3.97 6.82
CA ILE A 10 17.32 4.71 8.04
C ILE A 10 18.70 5.37 7.89
N ARG A 11 19.71 4.64 7.40
CA ARG A 11 21.02 5.22 7.08
C ARG A 11 20.96 6.41 6.12
N TYR A 12 20.04 6.39 5.14
CA TYR A 12 19.87 7.55 4.26
C TYR A 12 19.23 8.74 4.99
N TRP A 13 18.29 8.49 5.91
CA TRP A 13 17.69 9.55 6.72
C TRP A 13 18.70 10.18 7.67
N GLU A 14 19.52 9.37 8.33
CA GLU A 14 20.64 9.80 9.17
C GLU A 14 21.64 10.62 8.35
N TYR A 15 22.05 10.12 7.18
CA TYR A 15 23.02 10.78 6.32
C TYR A 15 22.60 12.19 5.85
N TYR A 16 21.30 12.47 5.77
CA TYR A 16 20.77 13.77 5.38
C TYR A 16 20.11 14.53 6.54
N ASP A 17 20.34 14.13 7.80
CA ASP A 17 19.83 14.77 9.02
C ASP A 17 18.29 14.94 9.06
N LEU A 18 17.56 14.00 8.47
CA LEU A 18 16.10 14.05 8.36
C LEU A 18 15.36 13.09 9.30
N GLN A 19 16.08 12.23 10.01
CA GLN A 19 15.46 11.24 10.90
C GLN A 19 14.63 11.91 11.99
N GLU A 20 15.23 12.83 12.77
CA GLU A 20 14.53 13.52 13.85
C GLU A 20 13.31 14.28 13.32
N THR A 21 13.46 14.95 12.17
CA THR A 21 12.36 15.67 11.51
C THR A 21 11.19 14.72 11.19
N PHE A 22 11.45 13.54 10.62
CA PHE A 22 10.40 12.57 10.29
C PHE A 22 9.76 11.96 11.55
N ASP A 23 10.54 11.71 12.61
CA ASP A 23 10.04 11.21 13.89
C ASP A 23 9.16 12.24 14.60
N GLN A 24 9.54 13.52 14.53
CA GLN A 24 8.73 14.64 15.01
C GLN A 24 7.43 14.77 14.22
N LEU A 25 7.46 14.68 12.88
CA LEU A 25 6.25 14.69 12.05
C LEU A 25 5.28 13.57 12.43
N PHE A 26 5.80 12.36 12.63
CA PHE A 26 5.00 11.21 13.07
C PHE A 26 4.35 11.46 14.43
N THR A 27 5.14 11.91 15.41
CA THR A 27 4.68 12.16 16.79
C THR A 27 3.64 13.27 16.84
N GLN A 28 3.91 14.38 16.17
CA GLN A 28 2.98 15.51 16.07
C GLN A 28 1.67 15.12 15.37
N SER A 29 1.76 14.34 14.28
CA SER A 29 0.57 13.83 13.58
C SER A 29 -0.23 12.92 14.51
N LYS A 30 0.42 12.00 15.23
CA LYS A 30 -0.24 11.12 16.21
C LYS A 30 -1.04 11.92 17.24
N ASN A 31 -0.48 13.03 17.71
CA ASN A 31 -1.11 13.95 18.67
C ASN A 31 -2.18 14.88 18.06
N GLY A 32 -2.49 14.74 16.77
CA GLY A 32 -3.57 15.50 16.12
C GLY A 32 -3.16 16.84 15.52
N LYS A 33 -1.86 17.14 15.43
CA LYS A 33 -1.37 18.38 14.81
C LYS A 33 -1.79 18.44 13.34
N LYS A 34 -2.20 19.63 12.91
CA LYS A 34 -2.40 19.98 11.50
C LYS A 34 -1.17 20.72 10.98
N PHE A 35 -0.74 20.38 9.77
CA PHE A 35 0.47 20.89 9.15
C PHE A 35 0.13 21.82 8.00
N TYR A 36 0.50 23.09 8.12
CA TYR A 36 0.18 24.15 7.16
C TYR A 36 1.38 24.62 6.32
N GLN A 37 2.59 24.24 6.71
CA GLN A 37 3.88 24.67 6.13
C GLN A 37 4.77 23.45 5.87
N LEU A 38 4.27 22.51 5.06
CA LEU A 38 5.02 21.30 4.70
C LEU A 38 5.86 21.53 3.45
N TYR A 39 5.50 22.50 2.63
CA TYR A 39 6.17 22.76 1.37
C TYR A 39 7.65 23.10 1.58
N GLU A 40 7.98 23.92 2.58
CA GLU A 40 9.35 24.31 2.94
C GLU A 40 10.22 23.09 3.24
N LEU A 41 9.68 22.12 4.00
CA LEU A 41 10.39 20.89 4.31
C LEU A 41 10.53 19.99 3.06
N ILE A 42 9.51 19.96 2.20
CA ILE A 42 9.53 19.18 0.95
C ILE A 42 10.62 19.68 -0.01
N ILE A 43 10.80 21.00 -0.11
CA ILE A 43 11.78 21.62 -1.00
C ILE A 43 13.15 21.82 -0.36
N SER A 44 13.35 21.39 0.89
CA SER A 44 14.65 21.49 1.55
C SER A 44 15.71 20.70 0.79
N GLU A 45 16.93 21.24 0.75
CA GLU A 45 18.07 20.64 0.06
C GLU A 45 18.28 19.17 0.49
N ASN A 46 18.31 18.91 1.79
CA ASN A 46 18.46 17.57 2.34
C ASN A 46 17.38 16.60 1.85
N ASN A 47 16.12 17.06 1.74
CA ASN A 47 15.03 16.21 1.26
C ASN A 47 15.12 15.95 -0.25
N ILE A 48 15.55 16.94 -1.04
CA ILE A 48 15.80 16.78 -2.49
C ILE A 48 16.89 15.74 -2.72
N LEU A 49 18.01 15.82 -1.99
CA LEU A 49 19.13 14.89 -2.12
C LEU A 49 18.77 13.48 -1.62
N LEU A 50 18.02 13.40 -0.52
CA LEU A 50 17.46 12.13 -0.04
C LEU A 50 16.55 11.48 -1.10
N ALA A 51 15.71 12.26 -1.78
CA ALA A 51 14.87 11.79 -2.87
C ALA A 51 15.70 11.24 -4.03
N TYR A 52 16.70 11.99 -4.49
CA TYR A 52 17.62 11.53 -5.53
C TYR A 52 18.30 10.21 -5.15
N ARG A 53 18.89 10.12 -3.94
CA ARG A 53 19.57 8.90 -3.47
C ARG A 53 18.63 7.71 -3.35
N THR A 54 17.40 7.95 -2.88
CA THR A 54 16.38 6.90 -2.79
C THR A 54 15.99 6.38 -4.18
N ILE A 55 15.84 7.28 -5.15
CA ILE A 55 15.51 6.91 -6.53
C ILE A 55 16.65 6.17 -7.21
N LYS A 56 17.89 6.63 -7.04
CA LYS A 56 19.09 5.97 -7.59
C LYS A 56 19.19 4.51 -7.16
N ALA A 57 18.87 4.21 -5.90
CA ALA A 57 18.89 2.85 -5.37
C ALA A 57 17.69 1.98 -5.82
N ASN A 58 16.64 2.56 -6.39
CA ASN A 58 15.47 1.81 -6.84
C ASN A 58 15.75 1.05 -8.14
N LYS A 59 15.21 -0.16 -8.27
CA LYS A 59 15.38 -1.00 -9.47
C LYS A 59 14.89 -0.37 -10.78
N GLY A 60 13.98 0.60 -10.70
CA GLY A 60 13.44 1.31 -11.86
C GLY A 60 14.21 2.58 -12.24
N SER A 61 15.36 2.84 -11.61
CA SER A 61 16.15 4.07 -11.82
C SER A 61 16.66 4.20 -13.26
N SER A 62 16.96 3.09 -13.92
CA SER A 62 17.37 3.04 -15.33
C SER A 62 16.20 2.95 -16.32
N THR A 63 14.95 2.93 -15.84
CA THR A 63 13.78 2.87 -16.73
C THR A 63 13.36 4.28 -17.13
N PRO A 64 13.43 4.66 -18.42
CA PRO A 64 13.07 6.01 -18.85
C PRO A 64 11.55 6.23 -18.92
N GLY A 65 11.15 7.49 -18.75
CA GLY A 65 9.79 7.96 -19.01
C GLY A 65 9.56 8.24 -20.50
N THR A 66 8.70 9.22 -20.79
CA THR A 66 8.45 9.68 -22.17
C THR A 66 9.59 10.57 -22.70
N ASP A 67 10.35 11.19 -21.81
CA ASP A 67 11.49 12.06 -22.15
C ASP A 67 12.81 11.30 -22.35
N SER A 68 12.79 9.96 -22.29
CA SER A 68 13.98 9.11 -22.41
C SER A 68 15.06 9.31 -21.34
N PHE A 69 14.83 10.15 -20.33
CA PHE A 69 15.79 10.43 -19.27
C PHE A 69 15.71 9.39 -18.15
N THR A 70 16.88 9.05 -17.62
CA THR A 70 17.10 8.12 -16.50
C THR A 70 17.83 8.85 -15.37
N ILE A 71 18.09 8.15 -14.25
CA ILE A 71 18.83 8.76 -13.13
C ILE A 71 20.27 9.11 -13.53
N ASP A 72 20.81 8.39 -14.51
CA ASP A 72 22.20 8.51 -14.95
C ASP A 72 22.45 9.83 -15.68
N ASN A 73 21.42 10.39 -16.33
CA ASN A 73 21.48 11.70 -16.98
C ASN A 73 21.75 12.85 -16.01
N TYR A 74 21.56 12.64 -14.70
CA TYR A 74 21.79 13.64 -13.67
C TYR A 74 23.04 13.34 -12.82
N LYS A 75 23.88 12.37 -13.21
CA LYS A 75 25.10 12.01 -12.45
C LYS A 75 26.20 13.06 -12.56
N GLU A 76 26.36 13.62 -13.77
CA GLU A 76 27.42 14.59 -14.08
C GLU A 76 27.04 16.03 -13.69
N MET A 77 25.77 16.27 -13.36
CA MET A 77 25.28 17.57 -12.90
C MET A 77 25.73 17.81 -11.46
N ASN A 78 26.25 19.00 -11.16
CA ASN A 78 26.62 19.31 -9.79
C ASN A 78 25.38 19.48 -8.89
N GLN A 79 25.60 19.41 -7.59
CA GLN A 79 24.52 19.43 -6.60
C GLN A 79 23.65 20.69 -6.69
N ALA A 80 24.27 21.87 -6.81
CA ALA A 80 23.56 23.15 -6.86
C ALA A 80 22.68 23.28 -8.11
N GLU A 81 23.21 22.90 -9.28
CA GLU A 81 22.48 22.85 -10.54
C GLU A 81 21.29 21.89 -10.48
N PHE A 82 21.48 20.72 -9.88
CA PHE A 82 20.42 19.74 -9.73
C PHE A 82 19.28 20.25 -8.83
N ILE A 83 19.63 20.87 -7.69
CA ILE A 83 18.64 21.46 -6.78
C ILE A 83 17.88 22.58 -7.50
N HIS A 84 18.59 23.49 -8.18
CA HIS A 84 17.97 24.57 -8.95
C HIS A 84 17.03 24.04 -10.05
N LEU A 85 17.44 22.98 -10.76
CA LEU A 85 16.59 22.30 -11.74
C LEU A 85 15.31 21.79 -11.08
N ILE A 86 15.39 21.08 -9.95
CA ILE A 86 14.19 20.54 -9.27
C ILE A 86 13.27 21.66 -8.77
N LEU A 87 13.82 22.72 -8.19
CA LEU A 87 13.05 23.85 -7.67
C LEU A 87 12.34 24.62 -8.78
N SER A 88 13.03 24.92 -9.88
CA SER A 88 12.41 25.59 -11.05
C SER A 88 11.25 24.78 -11.65
N GLN A 89 11.31 23.44 -11.59
CA GLN A 89 10.19 22.59 -12.02
C GLN A 89 8.98 22.68 -11.08
N LEU A 90 9.15 23.08 -9.82
CA LEU A 90 8.06 23.21 -8.85
C LEU A 90 7.37 24.58 -8.88
N GLU A 91 8.07 25.66 -9.26
CA GLU A 91 7.53 27.02 -9.35
C GLU A 91 6.24 27.08 -10.19
N ASN A 92 6.27 26.47 -11.38
CA ASN A 92 5.10 26.28 -12.23
C ASN A 92 4.91 24.80 -12.55
N TYR A 93 4.76 23.98 -11.51
CA TYR A 93 4.66 22.54 -11.68
C TYR A 93 3.58 22.15 -12.72
N LYS A 94 4.05 21.54 -13.80
CA LYS A 94 3.27 20.93 -14.87
C LYS A 94 3.85 19.52 -15.07
N PRO A 95 3.15 18.47 -14.62
CA PRO A 95 3.69 17.12 -14.72
C PRO A 95 3.92 16.73 -16.17
N LYS A 96 5.02 16.01 -16.44
CA LYS A 96 5.27 15.48 -17.78
C LYS A 96 4.32 14.33 -18.09
N SER A 97 4.22 14.00 -19.37
CA SER A 97 3.42 12.88 -19.84
C SER A 97 3.98 11.55 -19.35
N ILE A 98 3.08 10.61 -19.05
CA ILE A 98 3.42 9.31 -18.49
C ILE A 98 3.44 8.27 -19.59
N LYS A 99 4.48 7.43 -19.57
CA LYS A 99 4.64 6.32 -20.52
C LYS A 99 3.80 5.13 -20.08
N ARG A 100 2.89 4.66 -20.94
CA ARG A 100 2.06 3.49 -20.67
C ARG A 100 2.78 2.20 -21.09
N VAL A 101 2.81 1.21 -20.20
CA VAL A 101 3.38 -0.13 -20.44
C VAL A 101 2.40 -1.19 -19.99
N MET A 102 2.07 -2.15 -20.85
CA MET A 102 1.14 -3.24 -20.52
C MET A 102 1.89 -4.43 -19.92
N ILE A 103 1.62 -4.75 -18.66
CA ILE A 103 2.23 -5.90 -17.96
C ILE A 103 1.27 -7.09 -18.02
N PRO A 104 1.71 -8.27 -18.50
CA PRO A 104 0.87 -9.46 -18.52
C PRO A 104 0.57 -9.93 -17.10
N LYS A 105 -0.70 -10.20 -16.81
CA LYS A 105 -1.12 -10.89 -15.59
C LYS A 105 -1.06 -12.42 -15.80
N PRO A 106 -0.98 -13.20 -14.71
CA PRO A 106 -0.98 -14.67 -14.79
C PRO A 106 -2.26 -15.28 -15.39
N ASN A 107 -3.37 -14.55 -15.45
CA ASN A 107 -4.64 -14.98 -16.04
C ASN A 107 -4.79 -14.60 -17.52
N GLY A 108 -3.75 -14.06 -18.17
CA GLY A 108 -3.78 -13.67 -19.59
C GLY A 108 -4.22 -12.23 -19.84
N GLU A 109 -4.97 -11.62 -18.91
CA GLU A 109 -5.27 -10.19 -18.95
C GLU A 109 -3.99 -9.34 -18.85
N LYS A 110 -4.01 -8.12 -19.39
CA LYS A 110 -2.91 -7.16 -19.22
C LYS A 110 -3.29 -6.11 -18.16
N ARG A 111 -2.32 -5.65 -17.37
CA ARG A 111 -2.45 -4.53 -16.43
C ARG A 111 -1.67 -3.33 -16.97
N PRO A 112 -2.27 -2.16 -17.11
CA PRO A 112 -1.55 -0.98 -17.55
C PRO A 112 -0.69 -0.42 -16.40
N LEU A 113 0.59 -0.18 -16.66
CA LEU A 113 1.51 0.53 -15.77
C LEU A 113 1.85 1.88 -16.40
N GLY A 114 1.81 2.95 -15.61
CA GLY A 114 2.32 4.25 -15.99
C GLY A 114 3.70 4.48 -15.39
N ILE A 115 4.67 4.81 -16.23
CA ILE A 115 6.04 5.13 -15.85
C ILE A 115 6.21 6.66 -16.00
N PRO A 116 6.24 7.42 -14.88
CA PRO A 116 6.50 8.85 -14.95
C PRO A 116 7.96 9.15 -15.33
N CYS A 117 8.20 10.35 -15.85
CA CYS A 117 9.55 10.84 -16.11
C CYS A 117 10.40 10.91 -14.85
N MET A 118 11.72 10.99 -15.00
CA MET A 118 12.63 10.90 -13.84
C MET A 118 12.45 12.07 -12.86
N ILE A 119 12.32 13.30 -13.36
CA ILE A 119 12.06 14.48 -12.53
C ILE A 119 10.77 14.31 -11.72
N ASP A 120 9.67 13.91 -12.37
CA ASP A 120 8.39 13.67 -11.68
C ASP A 120 8.49 12.58 -10.62
N ARG A 121 9.32 11.56 -10.85
CA ARG A 121 9.58 10.52 -9.86
C ARG A 121 10.34 11.06 -8.65
N ILE A 122 11.33 11.91 -8.86
CA ILE A 122 12.07 12.58 -7.78
C ILE A 122 11.14 13.49 -7.00
N ILE A 123 10.33 14.31 -7.67
CA ILE A 123 9.31 15.16 -7.03
C ILE A 123 8.31 14.31 -6.23
N GLN A 124 7.75 13.25 -6.81
CA GLN A 124 6.85 12.35 -6.07
C GLN A 124 7.52 11.73 -4.84
N GLN A 125 8.82 11.44 -4.92
CA GLN A 125 9.60 10.90 -3.82
C GLN A 125 9.84 11.92 -2.71
N MET A 126 10.13 13.19 -3.04
CA MET A 126 10.24 14.30 -2.09
C MET A 126 8.96 14.46 -1.27
N PHE A 127 7.82 14.45 -1.95
CA PHE A 127 6.50 14.53 -1.30
C PHE A 127 6.24 13.28 -0.45
N LYS A 128 6.53 12.09 -0.98
CA LYS A 128 6.32 10.83 -0.26
C LYS A 128 7.12 10.79 1.05
N GLN A 129 8.36 11.26 1.07
CA GLN A 129 9.22 11.23 2.25
C GLN A 129 8.64 12.03 3.42
N VAL A 130 8.11 13.23 3.14
CA VAL A 130 7.51 14.10 4.16
C VAL A 130 6.10 13.64 4.56
N LEU A 131 5.29 13.17 3.60
CA LEU A 131 3.89 12.81 3.87
C LEU A 131 3.72 11.40 4.50
N GLU A 132 4.65 10.47 4.24
CA GLU A 132 4.58 9.10 4.75
C GLU A 132 4.55 9.03 6.30
N PRO A 133 5.43 9.71 7.07
CA PRO A 133 5.36 9.73 8.53
C PRO A 133 4.03 10.28 9.07
N ILE A 134 3.52 11.36 8.46
CA ILE A 134 2.25 11.99 8.86
C ILE A 134 1.08 11.01 8.67
N CYS A 135 1.03 10.34 7.51
CA CYS A 135 -0.03 9.40 7.19
C CYS A 135 0.07 8.10 8.00
N GLU A 136 1.29 7.58 8.19
CA GLU A 136 1.54 6.35 8.96
C GLU A 136 1.03 6.46 10.39
N ALA A 137 1.16 7.63 11.02
CA ALA A 137 0.62 7.92 12.35
C ALA A 137 -0.92 7.84 12.44
N LYS A 138 -1.63 7.99 11.31
CA LYS A 138 -3.10 7.95 11.23
C LYS A 138 -3.64 6.65 10.64
N PHE A 139 -2.80 5.83 10.03
CA PHE A 139 -3.24 4.63 9.35
C PHE A 139 -3.64 3.52 10.32
N TYR A 140 -4.78 2.88 10.04
CA TYR A 140 -5.30 1.78 10.84
C TYR A 140 -4.30 0.63 11.03
N GLU A 141 -4.23 0.04 12.22
CA GLU A 141 -3.20 -0.91 12.61
C GLU A 141 -3.22 -2.21 11.78
N HIS A 142 -4.37 -2.67 11.30
CA HIS A 142 -4.44 -3.91 10.49
C HIS A 142 -4.52 -3.65 8.98
N SER A 143 -3.99 -2.50 8.54
CA SER A 143 -3.61 -2.24 7.16
C SER A 143 -2.10 -2.44 6.97
N TYR A 144 -1.68 -3.30 6.04
CA TYR A 144 -0.30 -3.79 5.95
C TYR A 144 0.41 -3.47 4.62
N GLY A 145 -0.33 -3.23 3.54
CA GLY A 145 0.25 -3.11 2.21
C GLY A 145 1.01 -1.80 2.02
N PHE A 146 2.19 -1.87 1.42
CA PHE A 146 3.03 -0.71 1.06
C PHE A 146 3.36 0.24 2.22
N ARG A 147 3.44 -0.28 3.45
CA ARG A 147 3.77 0.49 4.65
C ARG A 147 5.13 0.09 5.22
N PRO A 148 5.88 1.03 5.82
CA PRO A 148 7.13 0.71 6.51
C PRO A 148 6.92 -0.38 7.57
N LEU A 149 7.88 -1.30 7.69
CA LEU A 149 7.90 -2.38 8.70
C LEU A 149 6.69 -3.33 8.67
N ARG A 150 5.87 -3.27 7.63
CA ARG A 150 4.69 -4.13 7.45
C ARG A 150 4.85 -5.04 6.24
N SER A 151 4.40 -6.28 6.37
CA SER A 151 4.56 -7.29 5.33
C SER A 151 3.30 -8.12 5.18
N ALA A 152 3.19 -8.83 4.05
CA ALA A 152 2.11 -9.80 3.83
C ALA A 152 2.06 -10.90 4.91
N LYS A 153 3.20 -11.21 5.54
CA LYS A 153 3.27 -12.19 6.65
C LYS A 153 2.57 -11.66 7.90
N HIS A 154 2.69 -10.36 8.21
CA HIS A 154 1.98 -9.76 9.35
C HIS A 154 0.45 -9.80 9.15
N ALA A 155 -0.02 -9.50 7.93
CA ALA A 155 -1.44 -9.63 7.58
C ALA A 155 -1.95 -11.07 7.76
N LEU A 156 -1.16 -12.05 7.29
CA LEU A 156 -1.49 -13.46 7.46
C LEU A 156 -1.48 -13.89 8.94
N GLY A 157 -0.52 -13.40 9.72
CA GLY A 157 -0.45 -13.63 11.17
C GLY A 157 -1.69 -13.11 11.89
N ARG A 158 -2.21 -11.94 11.50
CA ARG A 158 -3.47 -11.40 12.03
C ARG A 158 -4.66 -12.30 11.68
N ILE A 159 -4.76 -12.78 10.44
CA ILE A 159 -5.81 -13.73 10.05
C ILE A 159 -5.70 -15.05 10.84
N MET A 160 -4.49 -15.57 11.04
CA MET A 160 -4.24 -16.76 11.85
C MET A 160 -4.75 -16.58 13.28
N TYR A 161 -4.45 -15.45 13.89
CA TYR A 161 -4.95 -15.11 15.23
C TYR A 161 -6.49 -15.06 15.26
N LEU A 162 -7.12 -14.37 14.30
CA LEU A 162 -8.58 -14.23 14.24
C LEU A 162 -9.28 -15.57 14.06
N ILE A 163 -8.72 -16.48 13.28
CA ILE A 163 -9.28 -17.81 13.04
C ILE A 163 -9.05 -18.75 14.24
N ASN A 164 -7.82 -18.82 14.74
CA ASN A 164 -7.44 -19.79 15.76
C ASN A 164 -7.88 -19.39 17.16
N ILE A 165 -7.73 -18.11 17.51
CA ILE A 165 -8.01 -17.59 18.86
C ILE A 165 -9.41 -16.99 18.90
N SER A 166 -9.70 -16.02 18.05
CA SER A 166 -11.00 -15.31 18.06
C SER A 166 -12.16 -16.11 17.44
N LYS A 167 -11.87 -17.24 16.79
CA LYS A 167 -12.85 -18.14 16.13
C LYS A 167 -13.69 -17.48 15.03
N MET A 168 -13.10 -16.51 14.31
CA MET A 168 -13.72 -15.89 13.14
C MET A 168 -13.56 -16.81 11.93
N HIS A 169 -14.62 -17.54 11.56
CA HIS A 169 -14.57 -18.57 10.52
C HIS A 169 -15.31 -18.22 9.24
N TYR A 170 -15.93 -17.05 9.17
CA TYR A 170 -16.50 -16.49 7.96
C TYR A 170 -15.62 -15.33 7.47
N ALA A 171 -15.25 -15.37 6.20
CA ALA A 171 -14.52 -14.30 5.52
C ALA A 171 -15.44 -13.61 4.50
N VAL A 172 -15.53 -12.29 4.59
CA VAL A 172 -16.15 -11.45 3.58
C VAL A 172 -15.04 -10.95 2.66
N ASP A 173 -15.03 -11.47 1.44
CA ASP A 173 -14.08 -11.13 0.40
C ASP A 173 -14.71 -10.10 -0.53
N ILE A 174 -14.12 -8.90 -0.62
CA ILE A 174 -14.60 -7.83 -1.49
C ILE A 174 -13.45 -7.41 -2.40
N ASP A 175 -13.71 -7.42 -3.71
CA ASP A 175 -12.76 -7.01 -4.74
C ASP A 175 -13.23 -5.69 -5.35
N ILE A 176 -12.38 -4.65 -5.28
CA ILE A 176 -12.70 -3.33 -5.83
C ILE A 176 -12.39 -3.32 -7.33
N LYS A 177 -13.39 -2.95 -8.14
CA LYS A 177 -13.25 -2.92 -9.60
C LYS A 177 -12.33 -1.78 -10.03
N GLY A 178 -11.14 -2.14 -10.51
CA GLY A 178 -10.18 -1.15 -11.06
C GLY A 178 -9.87 -0.04 -10.07
N PHE A 179 -9.46 -0.40 -8.84
CA PHE A 179 -9.26 0.55 -7.75
C PHE A 179 -8.44 1.78 -8.17
N PHE A 180 -7.24 1.56 -8.73
CA PHE A 180 -6.36 2.64 -9.16
C PHE A 180 -6.96 3.50 -10.27
N ASP A 181 -7.82 2.97 -11.13
CA ASP A 181 -8.40 3.75 -12.23
C ASP A 181 -9.61 4.59 -11.79
N ASN A 182 -10.18 4.31 -10.61
CA ASN A 182 -11.44 4.90 -10.16
C ASN A 182 -11.32 5.80 -8.92
N VAL A 183 -10.13 6.01 -8.36
CA VAL A 183 -9.93 6.90 -7.21
C VAL A 183 -10.45 8.32 -7.50
N ASN A 184 -11.37 8.83 -6.68
CA ASN A 184 -11.87 10.20 -6.83
C ASN A 184 -10.85 11.23 -6.30
N HIS A 185 -10.32 12.09 -7.17
CA HIS A 185 -9.29 13.08 -6.80
C HIS A 185 -9.78 14.07 -5.72
N ARG A 186 -11.01 14.58 -5.85
CA ARG A 186 -11.55 15.56 -4.90
C ARG A 186 -11.68 14.96 -3.51
N LEU A 187 -12.15 13.71 -3.44
CA LEU A 187 -12.26 12.99 -2.18
C LEU A 187 -10.87 12.72 -1.57
N LEU A 188 -9.90 12.27 -2.37
CA LEU A 188 -8.54 12.03 -1.91
C LEU A 188 -7.90 13.30 -1.32
N ILE A 189 -8.03 14.45 -1.99
CA ILE A 189 -7.51 15.73 -1.46
C ILE A 189 -8.21 16.09 -0.13
N LYS A 190 -9.52 15.87 -0.02
CA LYS A 190 -10.26 16.07 1.23
C LYS A 190 -9.79 15.12 2.34
N GLN A 191 -9.48 13.88 2.01
CA GLN A 191 -8.96 12.89 2.98
C GLN A 191 -7.56 13.26 3.48
N LEU A 192 -6.67 13.72 2.59
CA LEU A 192 -5.35 14.24 2.98
C LEU A 192 -5.48 15.42 3.94
N TRP A 193 -6.39 16.36 3.65
CA TRP A 193 -6.71 17.48 4.54
C TRP A 193 -7.15 16.98 5.93
N ASN A 194 -8.09 16.02 5.97
CA ASN A 194 -8.61 15.47 7.21
C ASN A 194 -7.56 14.70 8.03
N ILE A 195 -6.57 14.08 7.38
CA ILE A 195 -5.42 13.43 8.05
C ILE A 195 -4.53 14.45 8.77
N GLY A 196 -4.53 15.72 8.31
CA GLY A 196 -3.74 16.81 8.88
C GLY A 196 -2.82 17.52 7.89
N ILE A 197 -2.82 17.12 6.61
CA ILE A 197 -2.01 17.75 5.56
C ILE A 197 -2.80 18.97 5.03
N CYS A 198 -2.60 20.13 5.65
CA CYS A 198 -3.38 21.35 5.40
C CYS A 198 -2.60 22.42 4.60
N ASP A 199 -1.39 22.12 4.12
CA ASP A 199 -0.63 23.00 3.23
C ASP A 199 -1.26 23.00 1.83
N LYS A 200 -1.81 24.16 1.42
CA LYS A 200 -2.52 24.33 0.15
C LYS A 200 -1.60 24.13 -1.06
N ARG A 201 -0.32 24.51 -0.98
CA ARG A 201 0.65 24.36 -2.09
C ARG A 201 0.92 22.88 -2.34
N VAL A 202 1.13 22.13 -1.26
CA VAL A 202 1.34 20.68 -1.31
C VAL A 202 0.13 19.98 -1.93
N LEU A 203 -1.08 20.29 -1.46
CA LEU A 203 -2.30 19.69 -2.02
C LEU A 203 -2.53 20.08 -3.49
N ALA A 204 -2.20 21.31 -3.89
CA ALA A 204 -2.30 21.75 -5.27
C ALA A 204 -1.34 20.97 -6.18
N ILE A 205 -0.08 20.79 -5.77
CA ILE A 205 0.92 20.02 -6.54
C ILE A 205 0.52 18.55 -6.63
N LEU A 206 0.06 17.94 -5.54
CA LEU A 206 -0.48 16.58 -5.57
C LEU A 206 -1.68 16.46 -6.52
N SER A 207 -2.60 17.42 -6.48
CA SER A 207 -3.74 17.44 -7.39
C SER A 207 -3.32 17.56 -8.86
N LYS A 208 -2.24 18.28 -9.16
CA LYS A 208 -1.68 18.35 -10.51
C LYS A 208 -1.01 17.03 -10.90
N SER A 209 -0.22 16.43 -10.00
CA SER A 209 0.46 15.15 -10.23
C SER A 209 -0.52 13.99 -10.45
N LEU A 210 -1.71 14.03 -9.84
CA LEU A 210 -2.79 13.07 -10.11
C LEU A 210 -3.41 13.22 -11.52
N LYS A 211 -3.28 14.40 -12.12
CA LYS A 211 -3.79 14.76 -13.45
C LYS A 211 -2.69 14.76 -14.51
N SER A 212 -1.57 14.09 -14.27
CA SER A 212 -0.54 13.90 -15.29
C SER A 212 -1.13 13.25 -16.55
N PRO A 213 -0.86 13.80 -17.74
CA PRO A 213 -1.37 13.22 -18.97
C PRO A 213 -0.70 11.87 -19.25
N ILE A 214 -1.47 10.89 -19.69
CA ILE A 214 -0.95 9.61 -20.18
C ILE A 214 -0.75 9.74 -21.69
N GLN A 215 0.43 9.38 -22.18
CA GLN A 215 0.75 9.46 -23.60
C GLN A 215 -0.26 8.63 -24.42
N GLY A 216 -0.96 9.28 -25.35
CA GLY A 216 -1.98 8.67 -26.19
C GLY A 216 -3.37 8.51 -25.56
N GLU A 217 -3.53 8.78 -24.25
CA GLU A 217 -4.83 8.65 -23.55
C GLU A 217 -5.31 9.98 -22.93
N GLY A 218 -4.45 11.00 -22.84
CA GLY A 218 -4.80 12.31 -22.31
C GLY A 218 -4.83 12.37 -20.78
N ILE A 219 -5.53 13.37 -20.24
CA ILE A 219 -5.64 13.60 -18.79
C ILE A 219 -6.84 12.84 -18.24
N SER A 220 -6.62 11.99 -17.23
CA SER A 220 -7.70 11.32 -16.55
C SER A 220 -8.37 12.22 -15.50
N SER A 221 -9.70 12.20 -15.45
CA SER A 221 -10.51 12.91 -14.45
C SER A 221 -10.62 12.17 -13.11
N LYS A 222 -10.17 10.91 -13.04
CA LYS A 222 -10.15 10.05 -11.86
C LYS A 222 -9.00 9.04 -11.91
N GLY A 223 -8.72 8.40 -10.79
CA GLY A 223 -7.70 7.39 -10.64
C GLY A 223 -6.36 7.93 -10.13
N THR A 224 -5.45 7.03 -9.81
CA THR A 224 -4.05 7.29 -9.53
C THR A 224 -3.20 6.44 -10.48
N ILE A 225 -2.05 6.96 -10.90
CA ILE A 225 -1.20 6.25 -11.83
C ILE A 225 -0.60 5.01 -11.15
N GLN A 226 -0.89 3.84 -11.71
CA GLN A 226 -0.23 2.59 -11.32
C GLN A 226 1.26 2.68 -11.68
N GLY A 227 2.16 2.65 -10.70
CA GLY A 227 3.61 2.80 -10.92
C GLY A 227 4.19 4.15 -10.50
N GLY A 228 3.34 5.14 -10.17
CA GLY A 228 3.76 6.34 -9.47
C GLY A 228 4.30 6.00 -8.08
N ILE A 229 5.33 6.73 -7.64
CA ILE A 229 6.03 6.46 -6.37
C ILE A 229 5.15 6.74 -5.17
N ILE A 230 4.38 7.82 -5.24
CA ILE A 230 3.48 8.24 -4.17
C ILE A 230 2.11 7.52 -4.23
N SER A 231 1.76 6.92 -5.36
CA SER A 231 0.46 6.27 -5.58
C SER A 231 0.09 5.23 -4.51
N PRO A 232 1.01 4.36 -4.01
CA PRO A 232 0.68 3.43 -2.93
C PRO A 232 0.31 4.13 -1.61
N LEU A 233 0.95 5.25 -1.28
CA LEU A 233 0.62 6.04 -0.09
C LEU A 233 -0.78 6.65 -0.23
N LEU A 234 -1.06 7.29 -1.37
CA LEU A 234 -2.38 7.87 -1.65
C LEU A 234 -3.49 6.82 -1.66
N SER A 235 -3.20 5.64 -2.19
CA SER A 235 -4.11 4.49 -2.17
C SER A 235 -4.48 4.07 -0.75
N ASN A 236 -3.48 4.05 0.15
CA ASN A 236 -3.72 3.75 1.55
C ASN A 236 -4.51 4.85 2.25
N VAL A 237 -4.34 6.12 1.89
CA VAL A 237 -5.18 7.23 2.39
C VAL A 237 -6.64 7.03 2.02
N VAL A 238 -6.94 6.69 0.76
CA VAL A 238 -8.33 6.46 0.31
C VAL A 238 -9.03 5.39 1.14
N LEU A 239 -8.36 4.25 1.34
CA LEU A 239 -8.94 3.10 2.04
C LEU A 239 -8.83 3.19 3.57
N ASN A 240 -8.07 4.15 4.12
CA ASN A 240 -7.94 4.32 5.57
C ASN A 240 -9.29 4.69 6.23
N ASP A 241 -10.11 5.49 5.54
CA ASP A 241 -11.45 5.85 6.03
C ASP A 241 -12.34 4.61 6.16
N LEU A 242 -12.25 3.68 5.20
CA LEU A 242 -12.96 2.40 5.27
C LEU A 242 -12.46 1.58 6.47
N ASP A 243 -11.14 1.48 6.66
CA ASP A 243 -10.55 0.71 7.75
C ASP A 243 -11.04 1.21 9.12
N HIS A 244 -10.96 2.52 9.35
CA HIS A 244 -11.41 3.14 10.59
C HIS A 244 -12.92 3.03 10.76
N TRP A 245 -13.69 3.21 9.69
CA TRP A 245 -15.14 3.04 9.74
C TRP A 245 -15.53 1.62 10.16
N VAL A 246 -14.93 0.58 9.56
CA VAL A 246 -15.16 -0.82 9.95
C VAL A 246 -14.73 -1.06 11.40
N SER A 247 -13.55 -0.59 11.78
CA SER A 247 -13.04 -0.74 13.15
C SER A 247 -13.97 -0.13 14.20
N LYS A 248 -14.50 1.07 13.94
CA LYS A 248 -15.40 1.79 14.85
C LYS A 248 -16.73 1.09 15.08
N GLN A 249 -17.18 0.21 14.18
CA GLN A 249 -18.41 -0.57 14.40
C GLN A 249 -18.25 -1.70 15.42
N TRP A 250 -17.00 -2.12 15.71
CA TRP A 250 -16.74 -3.27 16.57
C TRP A 250 -15.44 -3.18 17.36
N HIS A 251 -14.29 -3.23 16.69
CA HIS A 251 -12.99 -3.38 17.35
C HIS A 251 -12.65 -2.20 18.27
N THR A 252 -12.88 -0.98 17.79
CA THR A 252 -12.62 0.27 18.52
C THR A 252 -13.93 0.97 18.89
N PHE A 253 -15.05 0.25 18.96
CA PHE A 253 -16.33 0.81 19.40
C PHE A 253 -16.20 1.35 20.82
N GLU A 254 -16.61 2.59 21.07
CA GLU A 254 -16.57 3.21 22.40
C GLU A 254 -17.86 2.90 23.16
N THR A 255 -17.74 2.24 24.31
CA THR A 255 -18.86 1.91 25.18
C THR A 255 -19.07 3.03 26.19
N LYS A 256 -20.33 3.33 26.54
CA LYS A 256 -20.65 4.26 27.64
C LYS A 256 -20.03 3.78 28.96
N TYR A 257 -20.05 2.47 29.19
CA TYR A 257 -19.43 1.85 30.36
C TYR A 257 -17.92 1.59 30.11
N PRO A 258 -17.03 2.04 31.01
CA PRO A 258 -15.59 1.76 30.90
C PRO A 258 -15.26 0.36 31.44
N TYR A 259 -15.03 -0.60 30.54
CA TYR A 259 -14.57 -1.92 30.93
C TYR A 259 -13.05 -1.94 31.15
N THR A 260 -12.61 -2.36 32.34
CA THR A 260 -11.17 -2.48 32.68
C THR A 260 -10.45 -3.54 31.83
N LYS A 261 -11.14 -4.64 31.49
CA LYS A 261 -10.59 -5.74 30.68
C LYS A 261 -11.30 -5.79 29.33
N GLY A 262 -10.53 -5.82 28.24
CA GLY A 262 -11.06 -5.89 26.88
C GLY A 262 -11.95 -7.11 26.60
N TYR A 263 -11.68 -8.25 27.25
CA TYR A 263 -12.55 -9.44 27.15
C TYR A 263 -13.97 -9.16 27.63
N ASN A 264 -14.13 -8.46 28.76
CA ASN A 264 -15.45 -8.15 29.33
C ASN A 264 -16.23 -7.21 28.40
N LYS A 265 -15.55 -6.22 27.81
CA LYS A 265 -16.11 -5.34 26.78
C LYS A 265 -16.65 -6.16 25.60
N PHE A 266 -15.82 -7.01 25.01
CA PHE A 266 -16.24 -7.81 23.85
C PHE A 266 -17.28 -8.87 24.19
N ARG A 267 -17.37 -9.33 25.45
CA ARG A 267 -18.47 -10.19 25.90
C ARG A 267 -19.78 -9.39 25.87
N ALA A 268 -19.83 -8.25 26.53
CA ALA A 268 -21.04 -7.41 26.56
C ALA A 268 -21.48 -6.94 25.16
N LEU A 269 -20.53 -6.58 24.28
CA LEU A 269 -20.86 -6.16 22.91
C LEU A 269 -21.49 -7.27 22.07
N ARG A 270 -21.23 -8.55 22.36
CA ARG A 270 -21.85 -9.67 21.63
C ARG A 270 -23.35 -9.81 21.91
N ASP A 271 -23.79 -9.32 23.06
CA ASP A 271 -25.20 -9.35 23.44
C ASP A 271 -25.99 -8.17 22.83
N THR A 272 -25.30 -7.30 22.07
CA THR A 272 -25.88 -6.16 21.36
C THR A 272 -26.10 -6.46 19.87
N ASN A 273 -26.84 -5.59 19.18
CA ASN A 273 -27.07 -5.67 17.73
C ASN A 273 -25.88 -5.20 16.87
N LEU A 274 -24.69 -5.00 17.45
CA LEU A 274 -23.50 -4.57 16.72
C LEU A 274 -22.98 -5.65 15.76
N LYS A 275 -22.34 -5.18 14.69
CA LYS A 275 -21.81 -6.06 13.64
C LYS A 275 -20.42 -6.53 14.05
N GLN A 276 -20.31 -7.74 14.62
CA GLN A 276 -19.01 -8.31 14.94
C GLN A 276 -18.17 -8.51 13.67
N GLY A 277 -17.00 -7.86 13.60
CA GLY A 277 -16.12 -7.98 12.44
C GLY A 277 -14.75 -7.36 12.64
N TYR A 278 -13.74 -7.97 12.01
CA TYR A 278 -12.36 -7.49 12.02
C TYR A 278 -11.84 -7.39 10.59
N ILE A 279 -11.42 -6.20 10.17
CA ILE A 279 -10.80 -5.98 8.87
C ILE A 279 -9.30 -6.27 8.91
N VAL A 280 -8.81 -6.98 7.89
CA VAL A 280 -7.40 -7.15 7.59
C VAL A 280 -7.19 -6.75 6.14
N ARG A 281 -6.36 -5.71 5.91
CA ARG A 281 -6.15 -5.14 4.57
C ARG A 281 -4.69 -5.16 4.16
N TYR A 282 -4.45 -5.45 2.89
CA TYR A 282 -3.16 -5.33 2.24
C TYR A 282 -3.35 -4.64 0.88
N ALA A 283 -3.01 -3.35 0.82
CA ALA A 283 -3.29 -2.49 -0.32
C ALA A 283 -4.80 -2.44 -0.62
N ASP A 284 -5.21 -2.86 -1.81
CA ASP A 284 -6.59 -2.97 -2.29
C ASP A 284 -7.28 -4.28 -1.90
N ASP A 285 -6.52 -5.33 -1.57
CA ASP A 285 -7.04 -6.63 -1.14
C ASP A 285 -7.31 -6.62 0.38
N PHE A 286 -8.56 -6.83 0.80
CA PHE A 286 -8.94 -6.91 2.21
C PHE A 286 -9.96 -8.00 2.47
N LYS A 287 -10.00 -8.45 3.73
CA LYS A 287 -11.00 -9.39 4.23
C LYS A 287 -11.59 -8.88 5.53
N ILE A 288 -12.90 -9.06 5.70
CA ILE A 288 -13.57 -8.87 6.98
C ILE A 288 -13.89 -10.24 7.57
N MET A 289 -13.33 -10.50 8.74
CA MET A 289 -13.44 -11.77 9.44
C MET A 289 -14.55 -11.68 10.49
N THR A 290 -15.48 -12.64 10.46
CA THR A 290 -16.66 -12.70 11.33
C THR A 290 -16.88 -14.13 11.84
N ASN A 291 -17.69 -14.29 12.89
CA ASN A 291 -17.99 -15.57 13.53
C ASN A 291 -19.16 -16.32 12.88
N ASP A 292 -20.12 -15.61 12.29
CA ASP A 292 -21.36 -16.17 11.75
C ASP A 292 -21.74 -15.60 10.38
N TYR A 293 -22.63 -16.31 9.68
CA TYR A 293 -23.08 -15.92 8.33
C TYR A 293 -23.95 -14.65 8.32
N PRO A 294 -24.95 -14.46 9.22
CA PRO A 294 -25.69 -13.21 9.30
C PRO A 294 -24.82 -11.97 9.44
N SER A 295 -23.81 -11.99 10.34
CA SER A 295 -22.85 -10.89 10.46
C SER A 295 -22.05 -10.67 9.18
N ALA A 296 -21.60 -11.75 8.54
CA ALA A 296 -20.89 -11.68 7.26
C ALA A 296 -21.74 -11.01 6.16
N LEU A 297 -23.03 -11.34 6.09
CA LEU A 297 -23.97 -10.76 5.14
C LEU A 297 -24.18 -9.26 5.40
N LYS A 298 -24.40 -8.88 6.68
CA LYS A 298 -24.50 -7.47 7.09
C LYS A 298 -23.25 -6.69 6.68
N TRP A 299 -22.06 -7.25 6.90
CA TRP A 299 -20.79 -6.62 6.51
C TRP A 299 -20.62 -6.48 5.00
N PHE A 300 -20.99 -7.51 4.23
CA PHE A 300 -20.90 -7.48 2.77
C PHE A 300 -21.72 -6.31 2.19
N HIS A 301 -22.98 -6.19 2.60
CA HIS A 301 -23.84 -5.09 2.14
C HIS A 301 -23.37 -3.73 2.66
N ALA A 302 -22.98 -3.64 3.93
CA ALA A 302 -22.56 -2.36 4.52
C ALA A 302 -21.29 -1.82 3.86
N VAL A 303 -20.30 -2.66 3.57
CA VAL A 303 -19.07 -2.24 2.88
C VAL A 303 -19.33 -1.92 1.42
N LYS A 304 -20.19 -2.70 0.73
CA LYS A 304 -20.59 -2.41 -0.65
C LYS A 304 -21.19 -1.00 -0.76
N LEU A 305 -22.12 -0.66 0.14
CA LEU A 305 -22.71 0.68 0.20
C LEU A 305 -21.68 1.75 0.56
N TYR A 306 -20.82 1.49 1.56
CA TYR A 306 -19.78 2.45 1.94
C TYR A 306 -18.83 2.76 0.78
N LEU A 307 -18.35 1.74 0.08
CA LEU A 307 -17.47 1.90 -1.09
C LEU A 307 -18.17 2.74 -2.18
N LYS A 308 -19.41 2.42 -2.51
CA LYS A 308 -20.17 3.10 -3.56
C LYS A 308 -20.50 4.55 -3.19
N ASP A 309 -21.05 4.77 -1.99
CA ASP A 309 -21.65 6.05 -1.63
C ASP A 309 -20.61 7.03 -1.09
N ARG A 310 -19.68 6.54 -0.26
CA ARG A 310 -18.67 7.38 0.42
C ARG A 310 -17.38 7.48 -0.37
N LEU A 311 -16.86 6.36 -0.87
CA LEU A 311 -15.59 6.33 -1.60
C LEU A 311 -15.74 6.47 -3.12
N LYS A 312 -16.96 6.37 -3.66
CA LYS A 312 -17.27 6.39 -5.10
C LYS A 312 -16.51 5.29 -5.87
N LEU A 313 -16.39 4.13 -5.25
CA LEU A 313 -15.72 2.93 -5.80
C LEU A 313 -16.73 1.80 -5.99
N ASP A 314 -16.68 1.17 -7.16
CA ASP A 314 -17.49 0.00 -7.47
C ASP A 314 -16.78 -1.31 -7.07
N ILE A 315 -17.58 -2.33 -6.73
CA ILE A 315 -17.08 -3.67 -6.45
C ILE A 315 -17.28 -4.60 -7.65
N SER A 316 -16.42 -5.61 -7.77
CA SER A 316 -16.63 -6.73 -8.69
C SER A 316 -17.58 -7.73 -8.05
N ASN A 317 -18.85 -7.79 -8.50
CA ASN A 317 -19.84 -8.74 -7.97
C ASN A 317 -19.44 -10.20 -8.20
N GLU A 318 -18.69 -10.51 -9.27
CA GLU A 318 -18.24 -11.87 -9.59
C GLU A 318 -17.13 -12.36 -8.65
N LYS A 319 -16.24 -11.45 -8.23
CA LYS A 319 -15.08 -11.78 -7.39
C LYS A 319 -15.37 -11.64 -5.90
N SER A 320 -16.34 -10.78 -5.55
CA SER A 320 -16.74 -10.52 -4.17
C SER A 320 -17.69 -11.60 -3.67
N LYS A 321 -17.40 -12.21 -2.51
CA LYS A 321 -18.18 -13.32 -1.97
C LYS A 321 -18.00 -13.49 -0.46
N ILE A 322 -18.95 -14.19 0.16
CA ILE A 322 -18.85 -14.63 1.55
C ILE A 322 -18.38 -16.09 1.56
N VAL A 323 -17.34 -16.39 2.34
CA VAL A 323 -16.72 -17.72 2.41
C VAL A 323 -16.77 -18.24 3.83
N ASN A 324 -17.46 -19.37 4.04
CA ASN A 324 -17.30 -20.15 5.26
C ASN A 324 -16.00 -20.96 5.17
N LEU A 325 -15.00 -20.58 5.97
CA LEU A 325 -13.66 -21.17 5.94
C LEU A 325 -13.61 -22.61 6.45
N ARG A 326 -14.65 -23.09 7.16
CA ARG A 326 -14.76 -24.49 7.58
C ARG A 326 -15.13 -25.41 6.41
N LYS A 327 -15.87 -24.89 5.42
CA LYS A 327 -16.38 -25.66 4.28
C LYS A 327 -15.62 -25.38 2.99
N ARG A 328 -15.20 -24.13 2.77
CA ARG A 328 -14.59 -23.67 1.51
C ARG A 328 -13.23 -23.03 1.79
N LYS A 329 -12.41 -22.98 0.74
CA LYS A 329 -11.09 -22.35 0.77
C LYS A 329 -11.20 -20.89 0.32
N SER A 330 -10.51 -19.98 1.00
CA SER A 330 -10.36 -18.58 0.61
C SER A 330 -8.93 -18.32 0.15
N GLU A 331 -8.71 -17.50 -0.87
CA GLU A 331 -7.37 -17.05 -1.25
C GLU A 331 -7.10 -15.65 -0.68
N PHE A 332 -5.86 -15.41 -0.22
CA PHE A 332 -5.38 -14.10 0.26
C PHE A 332 -3.87 -14.02 0.08
N LEU A 333 -3.36 -12.97 -0.58
CA LEU A 333 -1.92 -12.72 -0.74
C LEU A 333 -1.12 -13.92 -1.29
N GLY A 334 -1.75 -14.70 -2.16
CA GLY A 334 -1.18 -15.91 -2.76
C GLY A 334 -1.13 -17.13 -1.83
N PHE A 335 -1.83 -17.08 -0.70
CA PHE A 335 -2.06 -18.21 0.19
C PHE A 335 -3.53 -18.64 0.14
N THR A 336 -3.75 -19.94 0.22
CA THR A 336 -5.09 -20.52 0.36
C THR A 336 -5.31 -20.87 1.83
N ILE A 337 -6.37 -20.33 2.39
CA ILE A 337 -6.73 -20.41 3.80
C ILE A 337 -8.00 -21.26 3.93
N CYS A 338 -7.96 -22.26 4.81
CA CYS A 338 -9.15 -22.96 5.28
C CYS A 338 -9.01 -23.35 6.75
N VAL A 339 -10.12 -23.74 7.36
CA VAL A 339 -10.20 -24.18 8.74
C VAL A 339 -10.52 -25.67 8.74
N LYS A 340 -9.77 -26.43 9.53
CA LYS A 340 -10.05 -27.86 9.76
C LYS A 340 -10.33 -28.11 11.23
N GLN A 341 -11.23 -29.06 11.48
CA GLN A 341 -11.47 -29.57 12.82
C GLN A 341 -10.25 -30.37 13.30
N LYS A 342 -9.86 -30.18 14.56
CA LYS A 342 -8.78 -30.89 15.26
C LYS A 342 -9.34 -31.28 16.63
N GLY A 343 -9.61 -32.57 16.82
CA GLY A 343 -10.28 -33.10 18.02
C GLY A 343 -11.78 -32.78 18.04
N LYS A 344 -12.44 -33.02 19.19
CA LYS A 344 -13.91 -32.88 19.33
C LYS A 344 -14.38 -31.43 19.10
N ASN A 345 -13.72 -30.43 19.72
CA ASN A 345 -14.17 -29.02 19.70
C ASN A 345 -13.14 -28.01 19.12
N GLY A 346 -11.98 -28.47 18.66
CA GLY A 346 -10.91 -27.60 18.16
C GLY A 346 -11.05 -27.31 16.67
N PHE A 347 -10.88 -26.05 16.28
CA PHE A 347 -10.70 -25.65 14.88
C PHE A 347 -9.36 -24.94 14.71
N VAL A 348 -8.60 -25.35 13.70
CA VAL A 348 -7.26 -24.83 13.42
C VAL A 348 -7.15 -24.44 11.94
N ILE A 349 -6.49 -23.32 11.69
CA ILE A 349 -6.19 -22.85 10.34
C ILE A 349 -5.22 -23.81 9.64
N ARG A 350 -5.46 -24.07 8.35
CA ARG A 350 -4.48 -24.62 7.42
C ARG A 350 -4.22 -23.61 6.31
N ILE A 351 -2.95 -23.31 6.10
CA ILE A 351 -2.48 -22.39 5.07
C ILE A 351 -1.65 -23.18 4.06
N PHE A 352 -1.98 -23.02 2.79
CA PHE A 352 -1.24 -23.59 1.68
C PHE A 352 -0.79 -22.48 0.74
N LEU A 353 0.31 -22.69 0.01
CA LEU A 353 0.63 -21.83 -1.11
C LEU A 353 -0.40 -22.05 -2.22
N THR A 354 -0.89 -20.97 -2.83
CA THR A 354 -1.75 -21.08 -4.01
C THR A 354 -1.02 -21.81 -5.14
N LYS A 355 -1.77 -22.52 -5.99
CA LYS A 355 -1.23 -23.18 -7.20
C LYS A 355 -0.37 -22.21 -8.02
N ARG A 356 -0.76 -20.93 -8.06
CA ARG A 356 -0.03 -19.82 -8.72
C ARG A 356 1.35 -19.58 -8.11
N LYS A 357 1.46 -19.38 -6.79
CA LYS A 357 2.77 -19.23 -6.12
C LYS A 357 3.64 -20.47 -6.24
N ILE A 358 3.03 -21.66 -6.23
CA ILE A 358 3.77 -22.92 -6.43
C ILE A 358 4.37 -22.97 -7.84
N LYS A 359 3.61 -22.64 -8.89
CA LYS A 359 4.10 -22.59 -10.28
C LYS A 359 5.22 -21.57 -10.45
N LEU A 360 5.08 -20.39 -9.84
CA LEU A 360 6.10 -19.35 -9.85
C LEU A 360 7.39 -19.82 -9.14
N LYS A 361 7.27 -20.43 -7.95
CA LYS A 361 8.41 -20.98 -7.19
C LYS A 361 9.12 -22.09 -7.98
N LYS A 362 8.36 -22.97 -8.66
CA LYS A 362 8.93 -24.01 -9.53
C LYS A 362 9.69 -23.41 -10.71
N ARG A 363 9.15 -22.39 -11.38
CA ARG A 363 9.81 -21.70 -12.51
C ARG A 363 11.11 -21.02 -12.04
N LEU A 364 11.06 -20.28 -10.94
CA LEU A 364 12.22 -19.62 -10.35
C LEU A 364 13.32 -20.62 -9.97
N ASN A 365 12.94 -21.75 -9.35
CA ASN A 365 13.90 -22.81 -9.01
C ASN A 365 14.53 -23.45 -10.26
N LYS A 366 13.79 -23.55 -11.37
CA LYS A 366 14.31 -24.06 -12.64
C LYS A 366 15.31 -23.08 -13.25
N GLU A 367 14.98 -21.79 -13.29
CA GLU A 367 15.88 -20.72 -13.76
C GLU A 367 17.14 -20.61 -12.89
N LEU A 368 17.03 -20.70 -11.57
CA LEU A 368 18.19 -20.73 -10.66
C LEU A 368 19.10 -21.94 -10.88
N LYS A 369 18.53 -23.13 -11.19
CA LYS A 369 19.33 -24.31 -11.53
C LYS A 369 20.11 -24.11 -12.84
N ILE A 370 19.47 -23.50 -13.85
CA ILE A 370 20.13 -23.17 -15.13
C ILE A 370 21.25 -22.17 -14.90
N PHE A 371 21.00 -21.10 -14.14
CA PHE A 371 21.99 -20.08 -13.84
C PHE A 371 23.18 -20.63 -13.05
N LYS A 372 22.94 -21.50 -12.06
CA LYS A 372 24.01 -22.19 -11.32
C LYS A 372 24.87 -23.07 -12.22
N ARG A 373 24.26 -23.81 -13.16
CA ARG A 373 24.99 -24.62 -14.15
C ARG A 373 25.83 -23.76 -15.10
N ALA A 374 25.27 -22.64 -15.57
CA ALA A 374 25.99 -21.70 -16.43
C ALA A 374 27.20 -21.06 -15.71
N LEU A 375 27.05 -20.70 -14.43
CA LEU A 375 28.14 -20.21 -13.59
C LEU A 375 29.24 -21.26 -13.37
N GLN A 376 28.86 -22.52 -13.12
CA GLN A 376 29.82 -23.62 -12.99
C GLN A 376 30.61 -23.84 -14.28
N HIS A 377 29.93 -23.82 -15.43
CA HIS A 377 30.60 -23.91 -16.74
C HIS A 377 31.56 -22.74 -16.98
N LYS A 378 31.17 -21.52 -16.62
CA LYS A 378 32.02 -20.32 -16.76
C LYS A 378 33.23 -20.35 -15.83
N MET A 379 33.07 -20.84 -14.59
CA MET A 379 34.20 -21.03 -13.67
C MET A 379 35.17 -22.11 -14.17
N LEU A 380 34.64 -23.23 -14.69
CA LEU A 380 35.47 -24.31 -15.25
C LEU A 380 36.26 -23.84 -16.47
N SER A 381 35.67 -23.00 -17.34
CA SER A 381 36.40 -22.42 -18.48
C SER A 381 37.49 -21.42 -18.09
N TYR A 382 37.36 -20.77 -16.92
CA TYR A 382 38.39 -19.87 -16.38
C TYR A 382 39.52 -20.59 -15.64
N LEU A 383 39.31 -21.86 -15.26
CA LEU A 383 40.32 -22.73 -14.62
C LEU A 383 41.08 -23.61 -15.63
N MET A 384 40.61 -23.66 -16.89
CA MET A 384 41.26 -24.38 -18.00
C MET A 384 42.03 -23.45 -18.95
N LEU A 385 42.16 -22.16 -18.59
CA LEU A 385 43.13 -21.19 -19.11
C LEU A 385 44.12 -20.91 -17.99
#